data_AF-A0A182MKA4-F1
#
_entry.id   AF-A0A182MKA4-F1
#
_cell.length_a   1.000
_cell.length_b   1.000
_cell.length_c   1.000
_cell.angle_alpha   90.00
_cell.angle_beta   90.00
_cell.angle_gamma   90.00
#
_symmetry.space_group_name_H-M   'P 1'
#
loop_
_entity.id
_entity.type
_entity.pdbx_description
1 polymer ?
#
loop_
_entity_poly.entity_id
_entity_poly.type
_entity_poly.pdbx_seq_one_letter_code
_entity_poly.pdbx_strand_id
1 'polypeptide(L)'
;MHPKGDFCGGNADCGQWRETSVGGDVFSLRECRSAQQKGQQIYDETNVLQDGTLIDLCGATLLWRSAEGLRHSPTKKDLEKLVDEINAGRPQCPVGLNTLVIPRKVSLGDHVNQPYVYLNCGHVQGQHGWGQDKNTNARRCPMCLEVGPVVTLCMGVEPAFYVDSGPPTYAFNPCGHMATEKTVKYWANVDIPHGTNGFQSVCPFCATPLVGSPGYIKLIFQDNLD
;
A
#
# COMPACT_ATOMS: atom_id res chain seq x y z
N MET A 1 17.60 -5.54 1.54
CA MET A 1 16.99 -5.36 2.88
C MET A 1 16.22 -6.63 3.22
N HIS A 2 16.59 -7.32 4.29
CA HIS A 2 15.80 -8.44 4.81
C HIS A 2 14.73 -7.90 5.77
N PRO A 3 13.47 -8.35 5.72
CA PRO A 3 12.51 -8.00 6.75
C PRO A 3 12.96 -8.57 8.10
N LYS A 4 12.54 -7.94 9.20
CA LYS A 4 12.69 -8.52 10.54
C LYS A 4 11.46 -9.35 10.85
N GLY A 5 11.65 -10.58 11.32
CA GLY A 5 10.56 -11.53 11.54
C GLY A 5 10.04 -12.14 10.24
N ASP A 6 8.94 -12.88 10.33
CA ASP A 6 8.33 -13.55 9.19
C ASP A 6 7.52 -12.57 8.34
N PHE A 7 7.82 -12.51 7.04
CA PHE A 7 7.11 -11.62 6.11
C PHE A 7 5.61 -11.91 6.07
N CYS A 8 5.22 -13.19 6.14
CA CYS A 8 3.82 -13.61 6.28
C CYS A 8 3.41 -13.81 7.74
N GLY A 9 2.16 -13.49 8.07
CA GLY A 9 1.61 -13.56 9.43
C GLY A 9 1.47 -12.20 10.10
N GLY A 10 2.03 -11.16 9.46
CA GLY A 10 1.84 -9.77 9.83
C GLY A 10 2.54 -9.36 11.14
N ASN A 11 3.70 -9.94 11.39
CA ASN A 11 4.62 -9.53 12.46
C ASN A 11 5.95 -9.00 11.87
N ALA A 12 6.01 -8.80 10.55
CA ALA A 12 7.18 -8.29 9.87
C ALA A 12 7.39 -6.81 10.15
N ASP A 13 8.63 -6.43 10.40
CA ASP A 13 9.08 -5.05 10.44
C ASP A 13 10.13 -4.78 9.36
N CYS A 14 10.32 -3.51 9.00
CA CYS A 14 11.35 -3.13 8.05
C CYS A 14 12.76 -3.43 8.59
N GLY A 15 13.62 -3.95 7.72
CA GLY A 15 15.02 -4.17 8.04
C GLY A 15 15.91 -3.02 7.60
N GLN A 16 17.21 -3.22 7.75
CA GLN A 16 18.21 -2.29 7.24
C GLN A 16 18.56 -2.60 5.78
N TRP A 17 18.80 -1.56 5.01
CA TRP A 17 19.42 -1.69 3.70
C TRP A 17 20.91 -1.98 3.85
N ARG A 18 21.39 -2.89 2.99
CA ARG A 18 22.77 -3.34 2.91
C ARG A 18 23.21 -3.33 1.46
N GLU A 19 24.50 -3.18 1.24
CA GLU A 19 25.12 -3.37 -0.06
C GLU A 19 25.75 -4.76 -0.12
N THR A 20 25.60 -5.47 -1.24
CA THR A 20 26.21 -6.78 -1.46
C THR A 20 27.27 -6.67 -2.56
N SER A 21 28.47 -7.19 -2.31
CA SER A 21 29.55 -7.19 -3.31
C SER A 21 29.33 -8.25 -4.40
N VAL A 22 30.13 -8.18 -5.46
CA VAL A 22 30.17 -9.22 -6.51
C VAL A 22 30.52 -10.60 -5.92
N GLY A 23 31.34 -10.65 -4.87
CA GLY A 23 31.72 -11.88 -4.17
C GLY A 23 30.68 -12.38 -3.16
N GLY A 24 29.59 -11.62 -2.94
CA GLY A 24 28.53 -11.98 -1.99
C GLY A 24 28.74 -11.46 -0.56
N ASP A 25 29.80 -10.71 -0.29
CA ASP A 25 30.03 -10.07 1.01
C ASP A 25 29.00 -8.95 1.28
N VAL A 26 28.59 -8.80 2.53
CA VAL A 26 27.60 -7.80 2.97
C VAL A 26 28.29 -6.59 3.59
N PHE A 27 27.81 -5.39 3.24
CA PHE A 27 28.32 -4.11 3.72
C PHE A 27 27.18 -3.19 4.19
N SER A 28 27.51 -2.26 5.09
CA SER A 28 26.69 -1.07 5.31
C SER A 28 26.54 -0.27 4.02
N LEU A 29 25.52 0.57 3.94
CA LEU A 29 25.41 1.51 2.84
C LEU A 29 26.60 2.48 2.81
N ARG A 30 26.92 2.97 1.62
CA ARG A 30 27.82 4.11 1.41
C ARG A 30 27.13 5.40 1.83
N GLU A 31 27.90 6.48 1.96
CA GLU A 31 27.37 7.81 2.29
C GLU A 31 26.30 8.28 1.27
N CYS A 32 26.57 8.06 -0.01
CA CYS A 32 25.61 8.25 -1.08
C CYS A 32 25.79 7.20 -2.17
N ARG A 33 24.78 7.04 -3.01
CA ARG A 33 24.81 6.11 -4.12
C ARG A 33 25.95 6.46 -5.07
N SER A 34 26.69 5.45 -5.51
CA SER A 34 27.88 5.59 -6.37
C SER A 34 29.09 6.28 -5.74
N ALA A 35 29.09 6.59 -4.43
CA ALA A 35 30.30 7.05 -3.74
C ALA A 35 31.44 6.05 -3.90
N GLN A 36 32.68 6.49 -4.08
CA GLN A 36 33.82 5.59 -4.30
C GLN A 36 34.17 4.78 -3.04
N GLN A 37 33.92 5.35 -1.86
CA GLN A 37 34.19 4.68 -0.61
C GLN A 37 33.07 3.68 -0.27
N LYS A 38 33.43 2.39 -0.20
CA LYS A 38 32.53 1.33 0.25
C LYS A 38 32.17 1.50 1.73
N GLY A 39 31.03 0.97 2.13
CA GLY A 39 30.64 0.87 3.53
C GLY A 39 31.50 -0.12 4.33
N GLN A 40 31.18 -0.26 5.62
CA GLN A 40 31.83 -1.21 6.52
C GLN A 40 31.32 -2.62 6.25
N GLN A 41 32.21 -3.62 6.22
CA GLN A 41 31.82 -5.02 6.06
C GLN A 41 31.07 -5.50 7.31
N ILE A 42 29.96 -6.23 7.10
CA ILE A 42 29.10 -6.79 8.14
C ILE A 42 29.23 -8.31 8.08
N TYR A 43 29.92 -8.90 9.05
CA TYR A 43 30.22 -10.34 9.07
C TYR A 43 29.07 -11.20 9.61
N ASP A 44 28.16 -10.60 10.38
CA ASP A 44 27.05 -11.30 11.04
C ASP A 44 25.80 -11.43 10.14
N GLU A 45 25.86 -10.92 8.90
CA GLU A 45 24.78 -10.98 7.92
C GLU A 45 25.22 -11.73 6.65
N THR A 46 24.27 -12.34 5.93
CA THR A 46 24.54 -13.11 4.71
C THR A 46 23.77 -12.57 3.52
N ASN A 47 24.21 -12.91 2.31
CA ASN A 47 23.50 -12.58 1.07
C ASN A 47 22.39 -13.58 0.70
N VAL A 48 22.10 -14.55 1.56
CA VAL A 48 21.05 -15.56 1.31
C VAL A 48 19.69 -14.87 1.45
N LEU A 49 18.92 -14.89 0.36
CA LEU A 49 17.59 -14.26 0.31
C LEU A 49 16.61 -14.95 1.26
N GLN A 50 15.88 -14.15 2.03
CA GLN A 50 14.82 -14.56 2.93
C GLN A 50 13.46 -14.22 2.31
N ASP A 51 12.37 -14.83 2.77
CA ASP A 51 11.04 -14.42 2.31
C ASP A 51 10.83 -12.94 2.60
N GLY A 52 10.45 -12.16 1.59
CA GLY A 52 10.23 -10.73 1.75
C GLY A 52 11.45 -9.84 1.53
N THR A 53 12.61 -10.41 1.15
CA THR A 53 13.81 -9.60 0.86
C THR A 53 13.55 -8.59 -0.26
N LEU A 54 13.83 -7.31 0.00
CA LEU A 54 13.87 -6.26 -1.02
C LEU A 54 15.28 -6.09 -1.60
N ILE A 55 15.35 -5.96 -2.92
CA ILE A 55 16.58 -5.82 -3.70
C ILE A 55 16.47 -4.55 -4.55
N ASP A 56 17.29 -3.54 -4.27
CA ASP A 56 17.40 -2.35 -5.11
C ASP A 56 18.42 -2.58 -6.23
N LEU A 57 17.97 -2.38 -7.47
CA LEU A 57 18.73 -2.60 -8.70
C LEU A 57 18.85 -1.32 -9.51
N CYS A 58 19.32 -0.22 -8.94
CA CYS A 58 19.71 0.90 -9.80
C CYS A 58 18.59 1.91 -10.13
N GLY A 59 17.33 1.54 -9.90
CA GLY A 59 16.15 2.16 -10.53
C GLY A 59 14.90 1.27 -10.58
N ALA A 60 15.03 -0.01 -10.22
CA ALA A 60 13.92 -0.89 -9.90
C ALA A 60 14.17 -1.55 -8.53
N THR A 61 13.11 -1.79 -7.76
CA THR A 61 13.18 -2.59 -6.54
C THR A 61 12.42 -3.88 -6.75
N LEU A 62 13.06 -5.02 -6.50
CA LEU A 62 12.44 -6.33 -6.54
C LEU A 62 12.06 -6.77 -5.13
N LEU A 63 10.93 -7.46 -5.03
CA LEU A 63 10.56 -8.25 -3.85
C LEU A 63 10.82 -9.71 -4.15
N TRP A 64 11.71 -10.33 -3.38
CA TRP A 64 11.91 -11.76 -3.40
C TRP A 64 10.90 -12.44 -2.46
N ARG A 65 10.16 -13.41 -2.99
CA ARG A 65 9.29 -14.29 -2.21
C ARG A 65 9.75 -15.73 -2.35
N SER A 66 9.88 -16.41 -1.22
CA SER A 66 10.10 -17.85 -1.17
C SER A 66 8.85 -18.60 -1.62
N ALA A 67 9.03 -19.82 -2.11
CA ALA A 67 7.90 -20.68 -2.47
C ALA A 67 6.98 -20.96 -1.26
N GLU A 68 7.53 -21.05 -0.05
CA GLU A 68 6.73 -21.25 1.16
C GLU A 68 5.96 -20.00 1.57
N GLY A 69 6.60 -18.83 1.50
CA GLY A 69 5.93 -17.55 1.75
C GLY A 69 4.76 -17.31 0.80
N LEU A 70 4.94 -17.59 -0.49
CA LEU A 70 3.85 -17.48 -1.47
C LEU A 70 2.69 -18.44 -1.20
N ARG A 71 2.92 -19.61 -0.60
CA ARG A 71 1.85 -20.54 -0.19
C ARG A 71 1.03 -20.01 0.98
N HIS A 72 1.61 -19.16 1.81
CA HIS A 72 0.97 -18.52 2.97
C HIS A 72 0.37 -17.15 2.66
N SER A 73 0.75 -16.55 1.53
CA SER A 73 0.10 -15.35 1.01
C SER A 73 -1.35 -15.65 0.59
N PRO A 74 -2.25 -14.64 0.62
CA PRO A 74 -3.54 -14.78 -0.04
C PRO A 74 -3.33 -15.12 -1.52
N THR A 75 -4.26 -15.81 -2.15
CA THR A 75 -4.27 -15.96 -3.60
C THR A 75 -5.01 -14.80 -4.24
N LYS A 76 -4.81 -14.59 -5.55
CA LYS A 76 -5.61 -13.61 -6.31
C LYS A 76 -7.12 -13.86 -6.17
N LYS A 77 -7.53 -15.13 -6.12
CA LYS A 77 -8.93 -15.52 -5.91
C LYS A 77 -9.45 -15.11 -4.53
N ASP A 78 -8.61 -15.22 -3.50
CA ASP A 78 -8.99 -14.76 -2.15
C ASP A 78 -9.17 -13.25 -2.11
N LEU A 79 -8.28 -12.49 -2.78
CA LEU A 79 -8.42 -11.04 -2.90
C LEU A 79 -9.68 -10.62 -3.67
N GLU A 80 -10.01 -11.32 -4.77
CA GLU A 80 -11.25 -11.11 -5.52
C GLU A 80 -12.48 -11.44 -4.67
N LYS A 81 -12.42 -12.49 -3.85
CA LYS A 81 -13.49 -12.85 -2.91
C LYS A 81 -13.72 -11.77 -1.85
N LEU A 82 -12.66 -11.16 -1.31
CA LEU A 82 -12.78 -10.05 -0.36
C LEU A 82 -13.51 -8.85 -0.99
N VAL A 83 -13.25 -8.56 -2.27
CA VAL A 83 -14.00 -7.52 -3.01
C VAL A 83 -15.47 -7.90 -3.14
N ASP A 84 -15.76 -9.16 -3.45
CA ASP A 84 -17.14 -9.65 -3.54
C ASP A 84 -17.87 -9.58 -2.19
N GLU A 85 -17.20 -9.90 -1.09
CA GLU A 85 -17.74 -9.80 0.27
C GLU A 85 -18.10 -8.34 0.63
N ILE A 86 -17.24 -7.38 0.29
CA ILE A 86 -17.56 -5.95 0.51
C ILE A 86 -18.75 -5.50 -0.34
N ASN A 87 -18.76 -5.86 -1.64
CA ASN A 87 -19.84 -5.51 -2.54
C ASN A 87 -21.18 -6.17 -2.12
N ALA A 88 -21.15 -7.39 -1.60
CA ALA A 88 -22.31 -8.08 -1.06
C ALA A 88 -22.87 -7.40 0.20
N GLY A 89 -22.03 -6.70 0.97
CA GLY A 89 -22.44 -5.83 2.07
C GLY A 89 -23.24 -4.60 1.62
N ARG A 90 -23.31 -4.32 0.30
CA ARG A 90 -24.04 -3.21 -0.30
C ARG A 90 -23.77 -1.88 0.41
N PRO A 91 -22.50 -1.41 0.45
CA PRO A 91 -22.15 -0.14 1.07
C PRO A 91 -22.92 1.01 0.39
N GLN A 92 -23.44 1.95 1.17
CA GLN A 92 -24.23 3.05 0.62
C GLN A 92 -23.42 4.35 0.52
N CYS A 93 -23.81 5.19 -0.43
CA CYS A 93 -23.46 6.60 -0.46
C CYS A 93 -24.56 7.42 0.24
N PRO A 94 -24.31 8.00 1.42
CA PRO A 94 -25.27 8.87 2.10
C PRO A 94 -25.80 10.03 1.27
N VAL A 95 -24.97 10.60 0.39
CA VAL A 95 -25.34 11.77 -0.41
C VAL A 95 -26.09 11.38 -1.68
N GLY A 96 -25.61 10.36 -2.38
CA GLY A 96 -26.16 9.93 -3.67
C GLY A 96 -27.29 8.91 -3.56
N LEU A 97 -27.51 8.34 -2.36
CA LEU A 97 -28.49 7.30 -2.08
C LEU A 97 -28.36 6.08 -3.03
N ASN A 98 -27.12 5.79 -3.43
CA ASN A 98 -26.77 4.71 -4.33
C ASN A 98 -25.85 3.71 -3.63
N THR A 99 -26.00 2.44 -3.98
CA THR A 99 -25.11 1.36 -3.53
C THR A 99 -23.79 1.44 -4.28
N LEU A 100 -22.68 1.47 -3.54
CA LEU A 100 -21.32 1.54 -4.05
C LEU A 100 -20.81 0.15 -4.46
N VAL A 101 -19.99 0.11 -5.50
CA VAL A 101 -19.42 -1.13 -6.04
C VAL A 101 -17.94 -0.93 -6.31
N ILE A 102 -17.09 -1.67 -5.58
CA ILE A 102 -15.66 -1.73 -5.84
C ILE A 102 -15.42 -2.48 -7.15
N PRO A 103 -14.72 -1.88 -8.14
CA PRO A 103 -14.46 -2.53 -9.41
C PRO A 103 -13.40 -3.65 -9.26
N ARG A 104 -13.62 -4.78 -9.94
CA ARG A 104 -12.68 -5.92 -9.97
C ARG A 104 -11.43 -5.67 -10.82
N LYS A 105 -11.50 -4.73 -11.76
CA LYS A 105 -10.38 -4.29 -12.61
C LYS A 105 -10.43 -2.79 -12.73
N VAL A 106 -9.27 -2.14 -12.72
CA VAL A 106 -9.14 -0.73 -13.14
C VAL A 106 -9.42 -0.70 -14.64
N SER A 107 -10.68 -0.53 -15.04
CA SER A 107 -11.03 -0.30 -16.44
C SER A 107 -11.11 1.22 -16.67
N LEU A 108 -10.69 1.67 -17.84
CA LEU A 108 -10.72 3.09 -18.25
C LEU A 108 -12.14 3.62 -18.52
N GLY A 109 -13.18 3.00 -17.94
CA GLY A 109 -14.57 3.42 -18.08
C GLY A 109 -15.10 4.06 -16.80
N ASP A 110 -16.08 4.95 -16.93
CA ASP A 110 -16.84 5.50 -15.81
C ASP A 110 -17.53 4.36 -15.05
N HIS A 111 -16.90 3.94 -13.95
CA HIS A 111 -17.52 3.01 -13.03
C HIS A 111 -18.59 3.76 -12.25
N VAL A 112 -19.81 3.75 -12.78
CA VAL A 112 -21.00 4.21 -12.08
C VAL A 112 -21.03 3.53 -10.70
N ASN A 113 -21.07 4.34 -9.65
CA ASN A 113 -21.05 3.92 -8.24
C ASN A 113 -19.70 3.42 -7.68
N GLN A 114 -18.55 3.73 -8.31
CA GLN A 114 -17.26 3.47 -7.69
C GLN A 114 -17.11 4.25 -6.37
N PRO A 115 -16.63 3.60 -5.29
CA PRO A 115 -16.37 4.29 -4.05
C PRO A 115 -15.18 5.26 -4.15
N TYR A 116 -15.34 6.42 -3.52
CA TYR A 116 -14.31 7.42 -3.29
C TYR A 116 -14.03 7.53 -1.80
N VAL A 117 -12.76 7.66 -1.41
CA VAL A 117 -12.37 7.89 -0.02
C VAL A 117 -11.89 9.33 0.18
N TYR A 118 -12.31 9.94 1.28
CA TYR A 118 -11.76 11.20 1.78
C TYR A 118 -10.48 10.90 2.58
N LEU A 119 -9.32 11.19 2.03
CA LEU A 119 -8.04 10.71 2.56
C LEU A 119 -7.61 11.31 3.91
N ASN A 120 -8.25 12.41 4.34
CA ASN A 120 -8.01 13.00 5.66
C ASN A 120 -8.87 12.39 6.77
N CYS A 121 -9.95 11.66 6.46
CA CYS A 121 -10.87 11.13 7.47
C CYS A 121 -11.33 9.68 7.25
N GLY A 122 -11.03 9.08 6.09
CA GLY A 122 -11.34 7.68 5.81
C GLY A 122 -12.77 7.39 5.38
N HIS A 123 -13.68 8.37 5.46
CA HIS A 123 -15.06 8.20 5.02
C HIS A 123 -15.14 7.89 3.53
N VAL A 124 -15.90 6.85 3.20
CA VAL A 124 -16.15 6.41 1.83
C VAL A 124 -17.50 6.93 1.35
N GLN A 125 -17.56 7.44 0.12
CA GLN A 125 -18.75 8.00 -0.52
C GLN A 125 -18.79 7.63 -2.00
N GLY A 126 -19.91 7.90 -2.66
CA GLY A 126 -20.00 7.91 -4.13
C GLY A 126 -19.56 9.24 -4.71
N GLN A 127 -19.45 9.30 -6.04
CA GLN A 127 -19.20 10.55 -6.75
C GLN A 127 -20.36 11.54 -6.56
N HIS A 128 -20.08 12.73 -6.05
CA HIS A 128 -21.05 13.83 -5.96
C HIS A 128 -20.35 15.20 -6.03
N GLY A 129 -21.12 16.26 -6.35
CA GLY A 129 -20.62 17.64 -6.43
C GLY A 129 -20.64 18.39 -5.09
N TRP A 130 -21.28 17.86 -4.05
CA TRP A 130 -21.34 18.52 -2.74
C TRP A 130 -19.95 18.68 -2.12
N GLY A 131 -19.70 19.84 -1.51
CA GLY A 131 -18.47 20.12 -0.78
C GLY A 131 -17.23 20.29 -1.66
N GLN A 132 -17.38 20.31 -2.99
CA GLN A 132 -16.27 20.50 -3.92
C GLN A 132 -15.84 21.98 -3.96
N ASP A 133 -14.56 22.22 -3.71
CA ASP A 133 -13.95 23.52 -3.98
C ASP A 133 -13.79 23.69 -5.51
N LYS A 134 -14.15 24.87 -6.04
CA LYS A 134 -14.06 25.16 -7.47
C LYS A 134 -12.61 25.35 -7.95
N ASN A 135 -11.70 25.63 -7.02
CA ASN A 135 -10.32 26.01 -7.34
C ASN A 135 -9.30 24.92 -6.96
N THR A 136 -9.70 23.86 -6.25
CA THR A 136 -8.81 22.78 -5.82
C THR A 136 -9.47 21.40 -5.99
N ASN A 137 -8.67 20.32 -5.98
CA ASN A 137 -9.20 18.94 -5.91
C ASN A 137 -9.64 18.54 -4.48
N ALA A 138 -9.63 19.47 -3.53
CA ALA A 138 -10.09 19.19 -2.18
C ALA A 138 -11.61 19.19 -2.12
N ARG A 139 -12.17 18.26 -1.35
CA ARG A 139 -13.60 18.21 -1.06
C ARG A 139 -13.84 18.14 0.43
N ARG A 140 -14.92 18.79 0.86
CA ARG A 140 -15.47 18.66 2.21
C ARG A 140 -16.18 17.31 2.33
N CYS A 141 -15.87 16.56 3.39
CA CYS A 141 -16.52 15.30 3.71
C CYS A 141 -17.95 15.57 4.21
N PRO A 142 -19.00 14.93 3.65
CA PRO A 142 -20.38 15.13 4.09
C PRO A 142 -20.65 14.57 5.49
N MET A 143 -19.84 13.62 5.95
CA MET A 143 -20.03 12.97 7.25
C MET A 143 -19.43 13.77 8.41
N CYS A 144 -18.24 14.35 8.22
CA CYS A 144 -17.48 14.98 9.31
C CYS A 144 -16.97 16.38 9.00
N LEU A 145 -17.31 16.94 7.83
CA LEU A 145 -16.93 18.29 7.38
C LEU A 145 -15.42 18.54 7.19
N GLU A 146 -14.58 17.52 7.37
CA GLU A 146 -13.14 17.56 7.11
C GLU A 146 -12.88 17.81 5.62
N VAL A 147 -11.94 18.70 5.30
CA VAL A 147 -11.59 19.02 3.92
C VAL A 147 -10.32 18.28 3.56
N GLY A 148 -10.33 17.55 2.44
CA GLY A 148 -9.16 16.81 2.01
C GLY A 148 -9.24 16.31 0.57
N PRO A 149 -8.15 15.71 0.07
CA PRO A 149 -8.16 15.08 -1.24
C PRO A 149 -9.08 13.86 -1.23
N VAL A 150 -9.71 13.62 -2.37
CA VAL A 150 -10.64 12.51 -2.59
C VAL A 150 -10.18 11.69 -3.78
N VAL A 151 -10.08 10.37 -3.61
CA VAL A 151 -9.59 9.44 -4.63
C VAL A 151 -10.52 8.24 -4.73
N THR A 152 -10.58 7.61 -5.90
CA THR A 152 -11.27 6.33 -6.07
C THR A 152 -10.57 5.21 -5.30
N LEU A 153 -11.36 4.28 -4.78
CA LEU A 153 -10.83 3.05 -4.20
C LEU A 153 -10.65 1.96 -5.27
N CYS A 154 -9.57 1.22 -5.15
CA CYS A 154 -9.31 -0.01 -5.89
C CYS A 154 -8.60 -1.04 -5.00
N MET A 155 -8.81 -2.32 -5.24
CA MET A 155 -8.13 -3.37 -4.48
C MET A 155 -6.66 -3.50 -4.91
N GLY A 156 -5.73 -3.60 -3.97
CA GLY A 156 -4.38 -4.08 -4.27
C GLY A 156 -4.43 -5.56 -4.62
N VAL A 157 -4.17 -5.94 -5.88
CA VAL A 157 -4.42 -7.29 -6.39
C VAL A 157 -3.19 -8.20 -6.48
N GLU A 158 -1.99 -7.68 -6.26
CA GLU A 158 -0.75 -8.46 -6.30
C GLU A 158 -0.53 -9.18 -4.96
N PRO A 159 -0.74 -10.51 -4.88
CA PRO A 159 -0.73 -11.18 -3.58
C PRO A 159 0.66 -11.29 -2.96
N ALA A 160 1.73 -11.18 -3.76
CA ALA A 160 3.10 -11.16 -3.25
C ALA A 160 3.38 -9.97 -2.32
N PHE A 161 2.59 -8.89 -2.37
CA PHE A 161 2.78 -7.72 -1.51
C PHE A 161 2.06 -7.80 -0.17
N TYR A 162 1.21 -8.80 0.05
CA TYR A 162 0.52 -8.96 1.32
C TYR A 162 1.40 -9.63 2.36
N VAL A 163 1.38 -9.07 3.58
CA VAL A 163 2.08 -9.62 4.77
C VAL A 163 1.16 -10.46 5.65
N ASP A 164 -0.14 -10.44 5.38
CA ASP A 164 -1.17 -11.18 6.10
C ASP A 164 -2.40 -11.42 5.21
N SER A 165 -3.33 -12.23 5.73
CA SER A 165 -4.66 -12.43 5.15
C SER A 165 -5.69 -11.83 6.09
N GLY A 166 -6.44 -10.82 5.62
CA GLY A 166 -7.43 -10.10 6.42
C GLY A 166 -8.33 -9.24 5.55
N PRO A 167 -9.34 -8.57 6.12
CA PRO A 167 -10.22 -7.69 5.38
C PRO A 167 -9.47 -6.41 4.94
N PRO A 168 -9.72 -5.89 3.72
CA PRO A 168 -9.02 -4.71 3.21
C PRO A 168 -9.67 -3.42 3.74
N THR A 169 -9.48 -3.17 5.03
CA THR A 169 -10.11 -2.06 5.76
C THR A 169 -9.30 -0.76 5.74
N TYR A 170 -8.20 -0.71 4.99
CA TYR A 170 -7.33 0.46 4.88
C TYR A 170 -7.00 0.75 3.42
N ALA A 171 -6.58 1.99 3.12
CA ALA A 171 -6.04 2.37 1.82
C ALA A 171 -4.78 3.23 1.94
N PHE A 172 -3.88 3.11 0.96
CA PHE A 172 -2.71 3.97 0.81
C PHE A 172 -3.09 5.39 0.38
N ASN A 173 -2.42 6.38 0.96
CA ASN A 173 -2.56 7.80 0.60
C ASN A 173 -1.35 8.21 -0.26
N PRO A 174 -1.53 8.76 -1.48
CA PRO A 174 -2.77 9.30 -2.04
C PRO A 174 -3.50 8.40 -3.05
N CYS A 175 -3.01 7.19 -3.32
CA CYS A 175 -3.46 6.43 -4.48
C CYS A 175 -4.78 5.66 -4.29
N GLY A 176 -5.27 5.47 -3.07
CA GLY A 176 -6.54 4.77 -2.83
C GLY A 176 -6.50 3.25 -2.98
N HIS A 177 -5.31 2.65 -3.15
CA HIS A 177 -5.16 1.20 -3.15
C HIS A 177 -5.49 0.63 -1.77
N MET A 178 -6.51 -0.22 -1.72
CA MET A 178 -6.98 -0.90 -0.54
C MET A 178 -6.10 -2.12 -0.22
N ALA A 179 -5.86 -2.34 1.07
CA ALA A 179 -5.22 -3.54 1.59
C ALA A 179 -5.59 -3.73 3.08
N THR A 180 -5.06 -4.79 3.69
CA THR A 180 -5.22 -5.03 5.12
C THR A 180 -4.49 -3.96 5.95
N GLU A 181 -4.88 -3.81 7.21
CA GLU A 181 -4.20 -2.93 8.16
C GLU A 181 -2.70 -3.23 8.25
N LYS A 182 -2.34 -4.50 8.37
CA LYS A 182 -0.95 -4.90 8.55
C LYS A 182 -0.12 -4.65 7.29
N THR A 183 -0.70 -4.89 6.11
CA THR A 183 -0.03 -4.63 4.83
C THR A 183 0.22 -3.13 4.64
N VAL A 184 -0.76 -2.25 4.86
CA VAL A 184 -0.51 -0.79 4.73
C VAL A 184 0.51 -0.28 5.73
N LYS A 185 0.48 -0.78 6.97
CA LYS A 185 1.42 -0.40 8.03
C LYS A 185 2.84 -0.84 7.71
N TYR A 186 3.02 -2.07 7.22
CA TYR A 186 4.33 -2.56 6.84
C TYR A 186 4.94 -1.68 5.75
N TRP A 187 4.24 -1.51 4.62
CA TRP A 187 4.78 -0.78 3.47
C TRP A 187 4.94 0.72 3.70
N ALA A 188 4.16 1.31 4.60
CA ALA A 188 4.35 2.72 4.99
C ALA A 188 5.55 2.94 5.92
N ASN A 189 6.11 1.89 6.51
CA ASN A 189 7.36 1.95 7.27
C ASN A 189 8.56 1.39 6.46
N VAL A 190 8.35 0.99 5.21
CA VAL A 190 9.40 0.49 4.32
C VAL A 190 9.85 1.61 3.41
N ASP A 191 10.98 2.19 3.77
CA ASP A 191 11.63 3.21 2.97
C ASP A 191 12.44 2.60 1.83
N ILE A 192 12.03 2.86 0.59
CA ILE A 192 12.69 2.38 -0.61
C ILE A 192 13.75 3.40 -1.07
N PRO A 193 14.98 2.98 -1.42
CA PRO A 193 15.99 3.85 -1.97
C PRO A 193 15.48 4.61 -3.20
N HIS A 194 15.68 5.92 -3.22
CA HIS A 194 15.24 6.81 -4.29
C HIS A 194 16.29 7.88 -4.60
N GLY A 195 16.62 8.05 -5.89
CA GLY A 195 17.65 8.99 -6.32
C GLY A 195 19.04 8.62 -5.78
N THR A 196 19.83 9.64 -5.42
CA THR A 196 21.23 9.45 -5.00
C THR A 196 21.38 9.16 -3.51
N ASN A 197 20.52 9.75 -2.66
CA ASN A 197 20.65 9.68 -1.20
C ASN A 197 19.28 9.54 -0.51
N GLY A 198 18.19 9.48 -1.28
CA GLY A 198 16.83 9.57 -0.78
C GLY A 198 16.27 8.21 -0.42
N PHE A 199 15.26 8.26 0.43
CA PHE A 199 14.47 7.13 0.88
C PHE A 199 13.02 7.58 0.87
N GLN A 200 12.13 6.72 0.34
CA GLN A 200 10.72 7.04 0.25
C GLN A 200 9.88 5.78 0.36
N SER A 201 8.90 5.81 1.27
CA SER A 201 7.84 4.83 1.31
C SER A 201 6.87 5.05 0.14
N VAL A 202 6.48 3.96 -0.53
CA VAL A 202 5.60 3.98 -1.70
C VAL A 202 4.50 2.93 -1.55
N CYS A 203 3.38 3.13 -2.24
CA CYS A 203 2.40 2.06 -2.40
C CYS A 203 3.04 0.91 -3.22
N PRO A 204 3.08 -0.34 -2.71
CA PRO A 204 3.73 -1.45 -3.43
C PRO A 204 2.99 -1.81 -4.73
N PHE A 205 1.70 -1.49 -4.84
CA PHE A 205 0.87 -1.86 -5.98
C PHE A 205 1.04 -0.95 -7.21
N CYS A 206 1.37 0.33 -6.99
CA CYS A 206 1.45 1.31 -8.09
C CYS A 206 2.69 2.21 -8.02
N ALA A 207 3.58 1.98 -7.06
CA ALA A 207 4.79 2.77 -6.81
C ALA A 207 4.56 4.27 -6.56
N THR A 208 3.30 4.69 -6.33
CA THR A 208 3.01 6.09 -5.97
C THR A 208 3.64 6.38 -4.60
N PRO A 209 4.46 7.45 -4.50
CA PRO A 209 4.92 8.00 -3.22
C PRO A 209 3.81 8.17 -2.19
N LEU A 210 4.03 7.67 -0.98
CA LEU A 210 3.10 7.91 0.11
C LEU A 210 3.20 9.36 0.60
N VAL A 211 2.06 9.94 0.93
CA VAL A 211 1.96 11.35 1.36
C VAL A 211 1.29 11.43 2.73
N GLY A 212 1.75 12.38 3.54
CA GLY A 212 1.30 12.59 4.91
C GLY A 212 1.83 11.52 5.86
N SER A 213 1.49 11.66 7.13
CA SER A 213 1.77 10.64 8.16
C SER A 213 0.43 10.08 8.64
N PRO A 214 0.21 8.76 8.59
CA PRO A 214 1.20 7.69 8.35
C PRO A 214 1.27 7.18 6.89
N GLY A 215 0.76 7.91 5.89
CA GLY A 215 0.78 7.46 4.48
C GLY A 215 -0.32 6.46 4.10
N TYR A 216 -1.24 6.18 5.02
CA TYR A 216 -2.44 5.36 4.81
C TYR A 216 -3.59 5.87 5.68
N ILE A 217 -4.81 5.39 5.41
CA ILE A 217 -6.02 5.75 6.15
C ILE A 217 -6.91 4.53 6.37
N LYS A 218 -7.58 4.45 7.52
CA LYS A 218 -8.63 3.45 7.79
C LYS A 218 -9.89 3.82 7.02
N LEU A 219 -10.50 2.87 6.34
CA LEU A 219 -11.73 3.08 5.58
C LEU A 219 -12.95 3.00 6.50
N ILE A 220 -13.88 3.92 6.29
CA ILE A 220 -15.15 4.00 6.99
C ILE A 220 -16.24 3.97 5.92
N PHE A 221 -16.71 2.75 5.62
CA PHE A 221 -17.91 2.55 4.82
C PHE A 221 -19.13 2.90 5.65
N GLN A 222 -20.20 3.30 4.97
CA GLN A 222 -21.49 3.51 5.60
C GLN A 222 -22.26 2.21 5.49
N ASP A 223 -22.53 1.62 6.64
CA ASP A 223 -23.35 0.42 6.73
C ASP A 223 -24.80 0.76 6.39
N ASN A 224 -25.56 -0.23 5.93
CA ASN A 224 -27.01 -0.13 5.91
C ASN A 224 -27.48 -0.12 7.37
N LEU A 225 -27.54 1.06 7.99
CA LEU A 225 -28.38 1.28 9.15
C LEU A 225 -29.80 1.45 8.61
N ASP A 226 -30.56 0.36 8.66
CA ASP A 226 -32.02 0.42 8.69
C ASP A 226 -32.48 1.15 9.97
#